data_AF-A0A6I9L641-F1
#
_entry.id   AF-A0A6I9L641-F1
#
_cell.length_a   1.000
_cell.length_b   1.000
_cell.length_c   1.000
_cell.angle_alpha   90.00
_cell.angle_beta   90.00
_cell.angle_gamma   90.00
#
_symmetry.space_group_name_H-M   'P 1'
#
loop_
_entity.id
_entity.type
_entity.pdbx_description
1 polymer ?
#
loop_
_entity_poly.entity_id
_entity_poly.type
_entity_poly.pdbx_seq_one_letter_code
_entity_poly.pdbx_strand_id
1 'polypeptide(L)'
;MLAASTRTRRLNVTCDSSVDREVFLHYSLIPSLLIILVLSFLQRREHRRQRDDTFYLLGDHFGIIMPLDFVGTFSNRWSYGVAFGATANKVMFLFSEGYQPLKVPQWAQAFVLLLGGMEVGLSYFPFFACLSSEFRLVSSILGFSYSLTWFVLTILQISQCPHGQFLGRFETLIFYWPSLLCLGFLLGRFLYMFLKALPTRLGLEPQAEEKSVLEAHQAEHVKRLLRKPCPQEGEKSWFQARVYEWDPFFQYPSRMIGTLVLAFICLYLFIVMEFCVFLLVRDELDIFEDRLQSYLNHMNETGTLTPVILQVKELISVSKGAWVVTIFPASLTCISYLFHILACYRKHIKRLWAGDKDFLPQKFQSPSSAASVVAIARYSGWQIAYILWGYLIIHVVQSLCGVMLMYSLVMPILHHRGLEMLRGLGLGVLTLFVVVGLMILQVWIAGRFFLQPKLGTADKQKPLALHNRRAFHNFNYFLFFYNVLLGLGACLSRLLISCLLGTWLIARIDRTIMQSGYEDADMGFKAWVGMLFVDHYHTNPVLVSFCHILITSHRDRKLQKTMKYWYLNQSAGPRVSARARMRWLLLQTLVNNPRLAVLRKSKSGHGSREFAQILPTCSDC
;
A
#
# COMPACT_ATOMS: atom_id res chain seq x y z
N MET A 1 33.42 -16.01 48.22
CA MET A 1 33.47 -14.70 47.53
C MET A 1 32.21 -14.57 46.69
N LEU A 2 31.29 -13.74 47.18
CA LEU A 2 29.96 -13.49 46.62
C LEU A 2 30.06 -12.39 45.56
N ALA A 3 29.67 -12.70 44.32
CA ALA A 3 29.37 -11.71 43.29
C ALA A 3 28.08 -12.12 42.56
N ALA A 4 26.97 -12.05 43.29
CA ALA A 4 25.63 -12.01 42.72
C ALA A 4 25.16 -10.54 42.75
N SER A 5 25.51 -9.80 41.70
CA SER A 5 25.07 -8.44 41.41
C SER A 5 24.82 -8.46 39.90
N THR A 6 23.60 -8.41 39.38
CA THR A 6 22.60 -7.36 39.56
C THR A 6 21.21 -7.94 39.20
N ARG A 7 20.41 -8.28 40.22
CA ARG A 7 18.97 -8.47 40.04
C ARG A 7 18.35 -7.07 39.92
N THR A 8 17.98 -6.64 38.72
CA THR A 8 17.21 -5.41 38.52
C THR A 8 15.87 -5.54 39.26
N ARG A 9 15.87 -4.95 40.44
CA ARG A 9 14.74 -4.79 41.35
C ARG A 9 13.56 -4.18 40.58
N ARG A 10 12.41 -4.83 40.64
CA ARG A 10 11.08 -4.35 40.22
C ARG A 10 10.93 -2.85 40.54
N LEU A 11 10.83 -2.02 39.51
CA LEU A 11 10.19 -0.71 39.62
C LEU A 11 8.70 -0.93 39.32
N ASN A 12 7.96 -1.49 40.28
CA ASN A 12 6.51 -1.33 40.32
C ASN A 12 6.22 0.09 40.83
N VAL A 13 6.57 1.09 40.03
CA VAL A 13 6.08 2.46 40.24
C VAL A 13 5.03 2.64 39.15
N THR A 14 3.77 2.49 39.53
CA THR A 14 2.65 3.00 38.72
C THR A 14 2.85 4.50 38.62
N CYS A 15 3.43 4.93 37.50
CA CYS A 15 3.62 6.35 37.22
C CYS A 15 2.27 6.90 36.76
N ASP A 16 1.48 7.40 37.71
CA ASP A 16 0.25 8.12 37.40
C ASP A 16 0.64 9.50 36.85
N SER A 17 0.57 9.64 35.52
CA SER A 17 0.75 10.95 34.91
C SER A 17 -0.38 11.86 35.36
N SER A 18 -0.05 13.11 35.69
CA SER A 18 -1.02 14.14 36.10
C SER A 18 -2.14 14.40 35.08
N VAL A 19 -1.98 13.95 33.84
CA VAL A 19 -2.95 14.06 32.75
C VAL A 19 -3.30 12.65 32.25
N ASP A 20 -4.54 12.24 32.48
CA ASP A 20 -5.07 10.99 31.91
C ASP A 20 -5.30 11.15 30.39
N ARG A 21 -4.80 10.20 29.60
CA ARG A 21 -4.79 10.25 28.13
C ARG A 21 -6.18 10.11 27.53
N GLU A 22 -7.01 9.28 28.15
CA GLU A 22 -8.37 9.01 27.65
C GLU A 22 -9.25 10.23 27.92
N VAL A 23 -9.13 10.76 29.14
CA VAL A 23 -9.79 11.99 29.57
C VAL A 23 -9.35 13.18 28.70
N PHE A 24 -8.06 13.31 28.39
CA PHE A 24 -7.58 14.36 27.49
C PHE A 24 -8.13 14.21 26.06
N LEU A 25 -8.19 13.00 25.52
CA LEU A 25 -8.78 12.76 24.20
C LEU A 25 -10.24 13.22 24.17
N HIS A 26 -11.03 12.85 25.18
CA HIS A 26 -12.42 13.29 25.31
C HIS A 26 -12.54 14.83 25.39
N TYR A 27 -11.73 15.48 26.24
CA TYR A 27 -11.76 16.95 26.34
C TYR A 27 -11.26 17.66 25.08
N SER A 28 -10.37 17.04 24.30
CA SER A 28 -9.88 17.59 23.03
C SER A 28 -10.97 17.68 21.95
N LEU A 29 -12.11 17.00 22.11
CA LEU A 29 -13.27 17.12 21.22
C LEU A 29 -13.89 18.52 21.25
N ILE A 30 -13.86 19.20 22.40
CA ILE A 30 -14.41 20.55 22.54
C ILE A 30 -13.66 21.55 21.64
N PRO A 31 -12.32 21.72 21.77
CA PRO A 31 -11.58 22.61 20.88
C PRO A 31 -11.59 22.12 19.43
N SER A 32 -11.64 20.81 19.16
CA SER A 32 -11.69 20.32 17.78
C SER A 32 -12.99 20.73 17.08
N LEU A 33 -14.15 20.56 17.73
CA LEU A 33 -15.45 20.99 17.22
C LEU A 33 -15.51 22.51 17.03
N LEU A 34 -14.96 23.29 17.96
CA LEU A 34 -14.87 24.74 17.83
C LEU A 34 -14.07 25.16 16.60
N ILE A 35 -12.91 24.55 16.35
CA ILE A 35 -12.09 24.85 15.16
C ILE A 35 -12.86 24.47 13.88
N ILE A 36 -13.52 23.32 13.86
CA ILE A 36 -14.33 22.87 12.71
C ILE A 36 -15.46 23.87 12.44
N LEU A 37 -16.17 24.31 13.47
CA LEU A 37 -17.25 25.29 13.36
C LEU A 37 -16.73 26.63 12.84
N VAL A 38 -15.68 27.18 13.44
CA VAL A 38 -15.07 28.47 13.04
C VAL A 38 -14.67 28.43 11.57
N LEU A 39 -13.98 27.37 11.15
CA LEU A 39 -13.57 27.25 9.75
C LEU A 39 -14.80 27.04 8.84
N SER A 40 -15.84 26.32 9.28
CA SER A 40 -17.06 26.06 8.49
C SER A 40 -17.87 27.33 8.25
N PHE A 41 -17.90 28.25 9.22
CA PHE A 41 -18.49 29.59 9.09
C PHE A 41 -17.70 30.51 8.16
N LEU A 42 -16.39 30.29 8.01
CA LEU A 42 -15.57 31.04 7.07
C LEU A 42 -15.75 30.54 5.64
N GLN A 43 -16.13 29.28 5.45
CA GLN A 43 -16.26 28.68 4.12
C GLN A 43 -17.61 29.04 3.49
N ARG A 44 -17.55 29.75 2.36
CA ARG A 44 -18.74 30.11 1.58
C ARG A 44 -19.23 28.90 0.77
N ARG A 45 -20.55 28.65 0.77
CA ARG A 45 -21.13 27.53 0.02
C ARG A 45 -21.15 27.87 -1.48
N GLU A 46 -20.43 27.09 -2.30
CA GLU A 46 -20.27 27.35 -3.74
C GLU A 46 -21.49 26.91 -4.59
N HIS A 47 -22.58 26.45 -3.97
CA HIS A 47 -23.71 25.86 -4.70
C HIS A 47 -25.04 26.59 -4.45
N ARG A 48 -25.37 27.52 -5.36
CA ARG A 48 -26.76 27.87 -5.72
C ARG A 48 -27.40 26.66 -6.39
N ARG A 49 -27.87 25.69 -5.60
CA ARG A 49 -28.80 24.67 -6.09
C ARG A 49 -30.16 24.92 -5.44
N GLN A 50 -31.05 25.43 -6.27
CA GLN A 50 -32.50 25.59 -6.10
C GLN A 50 -33.10 24.28 -5.55
N ARG A 51 -33.14 24.14 -4.22
CA ARG A 51 -33.79 23.02 -3.53
C ARG A 51 -34.39 23.53 -2.22
N ASP A 52 -35.67 23.90 -2.32
CA ASP A 52 -36.74 23.97 -1.32
C ASP A 52 -36.36 24.43 0.11
N ASP A 53 -36.37 25.75 0.30
CA ASP A 53 -37.22 26.53 1.22
C ASP A 53 -37.61 25.97 2.60
N THR A 54 -36.69 25.34 3.36
CA THR A 54 -36.93 25.14 4.81
C THR A 54 -35.74 25.47 5.72
N PHE A 55 -34.57 25.81 5.16
CA PHE A 55 -33.36 26.12 5.95
C PHE A 55 -32.79 27.53 5.66
N TYR A 56 -33.64 28.57 5.69
CA TYR A 56 -33.22 29.96 5.45
C TYR A 56 -32.45 30.63 6.62
N LEU A 57 -32.42 30.03 7.82
CA LEU A 57 -31.76 30.61 9.00
C LEU A 57 -30.23 30.37 9.05
N LEU A 58 -29.72 29.33 8.39
CA LEU A 58 -28.29 29.16 8.13
C LEU A 58 -27.99 29.73 6.74
N GLY A 59 -27.69 31.03 6.69
CA GLY A 59 -27.32 31.72 5.46
C GLY A 59 -26.12 31.11 4.72
N ASP A 60 -25.79 31.69 3.56
CA ASP A 60 -24.75 31.31 2.57
C ASP A 60 -23.31 31.08 3.11
N HIS A 61 -23.10 31.17 4.42
CA HIS A 61 -21.82 31.13 5.14
C HIS A 61 -21.51 29.80 5.83
N PHE A 62 -22.37 28.77 5.77
CA PHE A 62 -22.06 27.45 6.35
C PHE A 62 -21.65 26.45 5.26
N GLY A 63 -20.35 26.29 5.07
CA GLY A 63 -19.77 25.27 4.19
C GLY A 63 -19.22 24.09 4.99
N ILE A 64 -19.54 22.86 4.59
CA ILE A 64 -18.93 21.66 5.20
C ILE A 64 -17.46 21.62 4.80
N ILE A 65 -16.57 21.69 5.79
CA ILE A 65 -15.14 21.55 5.55
C ILE A 65 -14.77 20.14 5.18
N MET A 66 -14.00 20.05 4.11
CA MET A 66 -13.35 18.82 3.71
C MET A 66 -11.98 18.73 4.39
N PRO A 67 -11.76 17.76 5.30
CA PRO A 67 -10.47 17.61 5.97
C PRO A 67 -9.38 17.24 4.96
N LEU A 68 -9.70 16.32 4.04
CA LEU A 68 -8.82 15.88 2.98
C LEU A 68 -9.65 15.55 1.75
N ASP A 69 -9.25 16.07 0.60
CA ASP A 69 -9.78 15.58 -0.68
C ASP A 69 -9.03 14.31 -1.07
N PHE A 70 -9.66 13.17 -0.76
CA PHE A 70 -9.13 11.83 -1.00
C PHE A 70 -9.00 11.47 -2.48
N VAL A 71 -9.59 12.27 -3.38
CA VAL A 71 -9.68 11.99 -4.81
C VAL A 71 -8.76 12.92 -5.62
N GLY A 72 -8.67 14.20 -5.27
CA GLY A 72 -8.08 15.22 -6.16
C GLY A 72 -6.84 15.98 -5.66
N THR A 73 -6.41 15.83 -4.39
CA THR A 73 -5.28 16.63 -3.88
C THR A 73 -3.91 15.97 -4.08
N PHE A 74 -3.10 16.54 -4.98
CA PHE A 74 -1.68 16.19 -5.11
C PHE A 74 -0.74 17.24 -4.47
N SER A 75 -1.27 18.41 -4.09
CA SER A 75 -0.54 19.46 -3.37
C SER A 75 -0.42 19.19 -1.86
N ASN A 76 0.69 19.60 -1.23
CA ASN A 76 0.99 19.41 0.21
C ASN A 76 0.96 17.95 0.72
N ARG A 77 1.14 16.96 -0.16
CA ARG A 77 1.08 15.51 0.13
C ARG A 77 1.85 15.05 1.38
N TRP A 78 3.06 15.57 1.59
CA TRP A 78 3.90 15.21 2.73
C TRP A 78 3.34 15.77 4.04
N SER A 79 2.76 16.96 4.03
CA SER A 79 2.12 17.54 5.22
C SER A 79 0.91 16.71 5.67
N TYR A 80 0.10 16.24 4.72
CA TYR A 80 -0.98 15.30 5.03
C TYR A 80 -0.46 13.94 5.51
N GLY A 81 0.62 13.43 4.90
CA GLY A 81 1.25 12.19 5.35
C GLY A 81 1.73 12.26 6.79
N VAL A 82 2.37 13.38 7.15
CA VAL A 82 2.81 13.64 8.53
C VAL A 82 1.63 13.86 9.48
N ALA A 83 0.54 14.48 9.03
CA ALA A 83 -0.70 14.58 9.81
C ALA A 83 -1.29 13.20 10.14
N PHE A 84 -1.33 12.27 9.18
CA PHE A 84 -1.68 10.88 9.46
C PHE A 84 -0.68 10.22 10.42
N GLY A 85 0.62 10.47 10.25
CA GLY A 85 1.65 9.97 11.17
C GLY A 85 1.48 10.41 12.62
N ALA A 86 1.00 11.64 12.85
CA ALA A 86 0.69 12.13 14.21
C ALA A 86 -0.41 11.31 14.89
N THR A 87 -1.37 10.76 14.12
CA THR A 87 -2.47 9.92 14.61
C THR A 87 -2.06 8.47 14.90
N ALA A 88 -0.90 8.02 14.41
CA ALA A 88 -0.52 6.61 14.34
C ALA A 88 -0.54 5.89 15.69
N ASN A 89 -0.07 6.55 16.76
CA ASN A 89 -0.07 5.97 18.09
C ASN A 89 -1.49 5.63 18.56
N LYS A 90 -2.44 6.57 18.39
CA LYS A 90 -3.84 6.36 18.80
C LYS A 90 -4.54 5.32 17.94
N VAL A 91 -4.27 5.31 16.64
CA VAL A 91 -4.77 4.27 15.72
C VAL A 91 -4.26 2.89 16.15
N MET A 92 -2.99 2.78 16.54
CA MET A 92 -2.44 1.51 17.03
C MET A 92 -3.10 1.04 18.33
N PHE A 93 -3.38 1.96 19.26
CA PHE A 93 -4.13 1.63 20.48
C PHE A 93 -5.58 1.19 20.22
N LEU A 94 -6.21 1.65 19.14
CA LEU A 94 -7.54 1.16 18.75
C LEU A 94 -7.50 -0.30 18.27
N PHE A 95 -6.35 -0.75 17.75
CA PHE A 95 -6.14 -2.14 17.35
C PHE A 95 -5.75 -3.07 18.51
N SER A 96 -5.31 -2.54 19.66
CA SER A 96 -5.07 -3.32 20.87
C SER A 96 -6.32 -3.33 21.76
N GLU A 97 -6.62 -4.45 22.41
CA GLU A 97 -7.86 -4.67 23.20
C GLU A 97 -8.04 -3.74 24.42
N GLY A 98 -7.14 -2.78 24.64
CA GLY A 98 -7.11 -1.90 25.82
C GLY A 98 -8.14 -0.77 25.83
N TYR A 99 -8.84 -0.48 24.73
CA TYR A 99 -9.82 0.60 24.69
C TYR A 99 -11.20 0.14 25.20
N GLN A 100 -11.39 0.17 26.51
CA GLN A 100 -12.69 -0.09 27.17
C GLN A 100 -13.12 1.11 28.02
N PRO A 101 -13.49 2.25 27.41
CA PRO A 101 -13.99 3.40 28.18
C PRO A 101 -15.31 3.07 28.90
N LEU A 102 -16.05 2.06 28.42
CA LEU A 102 -17.34 1.64 28.98
C LEU A 102 -17.34 0.11 29.12
N LYS A 103 -17.74 -0.40 30.29
CA LYS A 103 -18.01 -1.83 30.51
C LYS A 103 -19.28 -2.22 29.75
N VAL A 104 -19.12 -2.56 28.48
CA VAL A 104 -20.19 -3.07 27.60
C VAL A 104 -20.09 -4.58 27.40
N PRO A 105 -21.21 -5.27 27.11
CA PRO A 105 -21.17 -6.68 26.75
C PRO A 105 -20.36 -6.92 25.45
N GLN A 106 -19.75 -8.10 25.32
CA GLN A 106 -18.81 -8.45 24.23
C GLN A 106 -19.37 -8.18 22.82
N TRP A 107 -20.66 -8.43 22.58
CA TRP A 107 -21.28 -8.18 21.27
C TRP A 107 -21.34 -6.68 20.90
N ALA A 108 -21.38 -5.79 21.91
CA ALA A 108 -21.43 -4.34 21.71
C ALA A 108 -20.05 -3.70 21.53
N GLN A 109 -18.97 -4.47 21.70
CA GLN A 109 -17.59 -4.00 21.57
C GLN A 109 -17.31 -3.43 20.16
N ALA A 110 -17.94 -3.98 19.12
CA ALA A 110 -17.83 -3.45 17.76
C ALA A 110 -18.35 -2.00 17.62
N PHE A 111 -19.43 -1.66 18.33
CA PHE A 111 -19.97 -0.30 18.34
C PHE A 111 -19.06 0.66 19.12
N VAL A 112 -18.45 0.20 20.21
CA VAL A 112 -17.48 1.00 20.98
C VAL A 112 -16.21 1.27 20.17
N LEU A 113 -15.71 0.29 19.43
CA LEU A 113 -14.58 0.47 18.50
C LEU A 113 -14.91 1.47 17.39
N LEU A 114 -16.14 1.43 16.84
CA LEU A 114 -16.60 2.40 15.85
C LEU A 114 -16.66 3.81 16.45
N LEU A 115 -17.23 3.96 17.64
CA LEU A 115 -17.30 5.24 18.35
C LEU A 115 -15.92 5.79 18.70
N GLY A 116 -15.01 4.95 19.21
CA GLY A 116 -13.62 5.31 19.50
C GLY A 116 -12.88 5.73 18.22
N GLY A 117 -13.10 5.04 17.11
CA GLY A 117 -12.58 5.44 15.80
C GLY A 117 -13.12 6.79 15.32
N MET A 118 -14.41 7.06 15.52
CA MET A 118 -15.02 8.37 15.22
C MET A 118 -14.46 9.46 16.12
N GLU A 119 -14.29 9.20 17.41
CA GLU A 119 -13.70 10.12 18.37
C GLU A 119 -12.27 10.52 17.98
N VAL A 120 -11.41 9.53 17.71
CA VAL A 120 -10.04 9.78 17.24
C VAL A 120 -10.08 10.52 15.89
N GLY A 121 -11.00 10.15 14.99
CA GLY A 121 -11.19 10.88 13.73
C GLY A 121 -11.51 12.36 13.94
N LEU A 122 -12.42 12.69 14.87
CA LEU A 122 -12.87 14.05 15.17
C LEU A 122 -11.82 14.87 15.93
N SER A 123 -11.06 14.26 16.84
CA SER A 123 -10.01 14.97 17.58
C SER A 123 -8.83 15.36 16.69
N TYR A 124 -8.46 14.53 15.71
CA TYR A 124 -7.37 14.84 14.78
C TYR A 124 -7.83 15.56 13.51
N PHE A 125 -9.14 15.69 13.27
CA PHE A 125 -9.73 16.41 12.14
C PHE A 125 -9.17 17.84 11.95
N PRO A 126 -8.97 18.66 13.00
CA PRO A 126 -8.49 20.03 12.84
C PRO A 126 -7.13 20.12 12.12
N PHE A 127 -6.24 19.14 12.27
CA PHE A 127 -4.94 19.16 11.58
C PHE A 127 -5.14 19.13 10.06
N PHE A 128 -6.04 18.28 9.58
CA PHE A 128 -6.35 18.14 8.16
C PHE A 128 -7.11 19.35 7.63
N ALA A 129 -8.15 19.78 8.35
CA ALA A 129 -8.95 20.96 8.02
C ALA A 129 -8.10 22.25 7.91
N CYS A 130 -7.16 22.46 8.84
CA CYS A 130 -6.29 23.63 8.81
C CYS A 130 -5.29 23.61 7.64
N LEU A 131 -4.86 22.42 7.19
CA LEU A 131 -4.00 22.24 6.03
C LEU A 131 -4.75 22.41 4.69
N SER A 132 -6.03 22.03 4.64
CA SER A 132 -6.86 22.10 3.42
C SER A 132 -7.51 23.47 3.20
N SER A 133 -7.71 24.24 4.27
CA SER A 133 -8.42 25.52 4.24
C SER A 133 -7.77 26.56 3.32
N GLU A 134 -8.62 27.35 2.65
CA GLU A 134 -8.21 28.45 1.78
C GLU A 134 -7.79 29.68 2.59
N PHE A 135 -8.31 29.83 3.80
CA PHE A 135 -8.03 30.94 4.71
C PHE A 135 -6.74 30.72 5.49
N ARG A 136 -5.61 30.79 4.77
CA ARG A 136 -4.27 30.44 5.29
C ARG A 136 -3.93 31.09 6.62
N LEU A 137 -4.31 32.34 6.87
CA LEU A 137 -3.94 33.03 8.11
C LEU A 137 -4.66 32.47 9.34
N VAL A 138 -6.00 32.37 9.27
CA VAL A 138 -6.81 31.84 10.38
C VAL A 138 -6.48 30.35 10.61
N SER A 139 -6.38 29.58 9.53
CA SER A 139 -6.06 28.15 9.63
C SER A 139 -4.66 27.89 10.19
N SER A 140 -3.68 28.77 9.92
CA SER A 140 -2.35 28.64 10.50
C SER A 140 -2.33 28.92 11.99
N ILE A 141 -3.07 29.92 12.48
CA ILE A 141 -3.13 30.26 13.91
C ILE A 141 -3.85 29.16 14.69
N LEU A 142 -5.01 28.72 14.20
CA LEU A 142 -5.78 27.64 14.83
C LEU A 142 -5.03 26.31 14.77
N GLY A 143 -4.43 25.98 13.62
CA GLY A 143 -3.61 24.78 13.46
C GLY A 143 -2.38 24.77 14.37
N PHE A 144 -1.65 25.89 14.45
CA PHE A 144 -0.46 26.01 15.30
C PHE A 144 -0.79 25.91 16.78
N SER A 145 -1.82 26.62 17.26
CA SER A 145 -2.24 26.55 18.67
C SER A 145 -2.70 25.15 19.07
N TYR A 146 -3.44 24.48 18.20
CA TYR A 146 -3.86 23.10 18.42
C TYR A 146 -2.68 22.13 18.42
N SER A 147 -1.78 22.19 17.42
CA SER A 147 -0.62 21.31 17.36
C SER A 147 0.36 21.55 18.51
N LEU A 148 0.48 22.80 18.98
CA LEU A 148 1.32 23.16 20.13
C LEU A 148 0.78 22.52 21.40
N THR A 149 -0.54 22.55 21.61
CA THR A 149 -1.18 21.92 22.77
C THR A 149 -0.89 20.42 22.80
N TRP A 150 -1.09 19.73 21.68
CA TRP A 150 -0.78 18.30 21.56
C TRP A 150 0.70 17.99 21.75
N PHE A 151 1.59 18.82 21.21
CA PHE A 151 3.04 18.65 21.35
C PHE A 151 3.50 18.82 22.80
N VAL A 152 3.09 19.90 23.46
CA VAL A 152 3.43 20.19 24.87
C VAL A 152 2.93 19.07 25.77
N LEU A 153 1.68 18.62 25.61
CA LEU A 153 1.13 17.53 26.42
C LEU A 153 1.86 16.21 26.21
N THR A 154 2.24 15.90 24.96
CA THR A 154 3.03 14.70 24.67
C THR A 154 4.41 14.77 25.33
N ILE A 155 5.08 15.93 25.32
CA ILE A 155 6.37 16.14 26.00
C ILE A 155 6.23 16.04 27.51
N LEU A 156 5.24 16.71 28.11
CA LEU A 156 4.97 16.66 29.55
C LEU A 156 4.75 15.23 30.02
N GLN A 157 4.08 14.42 29.21
CA GLN A 157 3.87 13.04 29.54
C GLN A 157 5.16 12.21 29.48
N ILE A 158 5.96 12.40 28.45
CA ILE A 158 7.26 11.71 28.32
C ILE A 158 8.18 12.11 29.48
N SER A 159 8.15 13.37 29.93
CA SER A 159 9.01 13.85 31.01
C SER A 159 8.54 13.40 32.41
N GLN A 160 7.23 13.32 32.66
CA GLN A 160 6.68 12.84 33.92
C GLN A 160 6.86 11.32 34.09
N CYS A 161 6.59 10.56 33.03
CA CYS A 161 6.64 9.09 33.05
C CYS A 161 7.48 8.55 31.88
N PRO A 162 8.82 8.68 31.93
CA PRO A 162 9.71 8.14 30.90
C PRO A 162 9.83 6.61 30.97
N HIS A 163 9.65 6.05 32.17
CA HIS A 163 9.90 4.64 32.46
C HIS A 163 8.68 3.78 32.15
N GLY A 164 8.91 2.65 31.50
CA GLY A 164 7.93 1.59 31.36
C GLY A 164 8.45 0.29 31.96
N GLN A 165 7.56 -0.68 32.07
CA GLN A 165 7.82 -1.94 32.76
C GLN A 165 8.79 -2.85 31.99
N PHE A 166 8.95 -2.65 30.67
CA PHE A 166 9.58 -3.63 29.78
C PHE A 166 10.85 -3.11 29.08
N LEU A 167 10.77 -1.98 28.37
CA LEU A 167 11.91 -1.39 27.65
C LEU A 167 12.80 -0.51 28.57
N GLY A 168 12.49 -0.49 29.86
CA GLY A 168 13.23 0.25 30.88
C GLY A 168 12.94 1.74 30.83
N ARG A 169 14.01 2.54 30.99
CA ARG A 169 13.88 3.97 31.31
C ARG A 169 13.29 4.86 30.20
N PHE A 170 13.22 4.37 28.96
CA PHE A 170 12.83 5.15 27.78
C PHE A 170 11.65 4.54 27.00
N GLU A 171 10.90 3.62 27.59
CA GLU A 171 9.80 2.92 26.90
C GLU A 171 8.78 3.89 26.30
N THR A 172 8.30 4.86 27.09
CA THR A 172 7.31 5.82 26.60
C THR A 172 7.89 6.73 25.51
N LEU A 173 9.18 7.05 25.56
CA LEU A 173 9.84 7.78 24.48
C LEU A 173 9.87 6.96 23.18
N ILE A 174 10.21 5.67 23.24
CA ILE A 174 10.28 4.77 22.08
C ILE A 174 8.92 4.60 21.39
N PHE A 175 7.81 4.60 22.13
CA PHE A 175 6.48 4.57 21.54
C PHE A 175 6.05 5.93 20.94
N TYR A 176 6.44 7.05 21.56
CA TYR A 176 5.88 8.37 21.22
C TYR A 176 6.75 9.25 20.33
N TRP A 177 8.03 8.94 20.15
CA TRP A 177 8.91 9.76 19.31
C TRP A 177 8.45 9.90 17.83
N PRO A 178 7.83 8.92 17.15
CA PRO A 178 7.43 9.12 15.75
C PRO A 178 6.28 10.12 15.65
N SER A 179 5.31 10.04 16.57
CA SER A 179 4.21 11.01 16.66
C SER A 179 4.72 12.40 17.07
N LEU A 180 5.69 12.47 18.00
CA LEU A 180 6.31 13.72 18.42
C LEU A 180 7.04 14.42 17.26
N LEU A 181 7.79 13.66 16.45
CA LEU A 181 8.44 14.18 15.23
C LEU A 181 7.40 14.69 14.23
N CYS A 182 6.28 13.98 14.07
CA CYS A 182 5.20 14.40 13.20
C CYS A 182 4.55 15.71 13.69
N LEU A 183 4.27 15.82 14.99
CA LEU A 183 3.71 17.04 15.59
C LEU A 183 4.68 18.22 15.49
N GLY A 184 5.97 18.00 15.72
CA GLY A 184 7.01 19.03 15.54
C GLY A 184 7.11 19.54 14.10
N PHE A 185 7.02 18.64 13.12
CA PHE A 185 6.98 19.03 11.71
C PHE A 185 5.70 19.82 11.36
N LEU A 186 4.53 19.41 11.89
CA LEU A 186 3.28 20.15 11.69
C LEU A 186 3.37 21.56 12.28
N LEU A 187 3.95 21.72 13.47
CA LEU A 187 4.21 23.03 14.09
C LEU A 187 5.04 23.91 13.17
N GLY A 188 6.18 23.40 12.68
CA GLY A 188 7.02 24.11 11.71
C GLY A 188 6.27 24.46 10.42
N ARG A 189 5.40 23.56 9.94
CA ARG A 189 4.60 23.79 8.74
C ARG A 189 3.56 24.89 8.94
N PHE A 190 2.84 24.89 10.06
CA PHE A 190 1.87 25.95 10.39
C PHE A 190 2.55 27.30 10.59
N LEU A 191 3.73 27.32 11.21
CA LEU A 191 4.56 28.52 11.32
C LEU A 191 4.96 29.04 9.93
N TYR A 192 5.42 28.17 9.04
CA TYR A 192 5.75 28.56 7.66
C TYR A 192 4.51 29.05 6.88
N MET A 193 3.33 28.44 7.05
CA MET A 193 2.09 28.95 6.44
C MET A 193 1.73 30.34 6.97
N PHE A 194 1.91 30.58 8.27
CA PHE A 194 1.69 31.88 8.88
C PHE A 194 2.64 32.93 8.31
N LEU A 195 3.95 32.64 8.28
CA LEU A 195 4.98 33.53 7.72
C LEU A 195 4.72 33.84 6.25
N LYS A 196 4.25 32.86 5.46
CA LYS A 196 3.89 33.07 4.06
C LYS A 196 2.57 33.84 3.86
N ALA A 197 1.62 33.69 4.78
CA ALA A 197 0.33 34.39 4.70
C ALA A 197 0.43 35.88 5.07
N LEU A 198 1.45 36.26 5.85
CA LEU A 198 1.63 37.62 6.35
C LEU A 198 1.92 38.63 5.20
N PRO A 199 2.87 38.40 4.27
CA PRO A 199 3.11 39.29 3.12
C PRO A 199 1.90 39.43 2.18
N THR A 200 1.15 38.35 1.96
CA THR A 200 -0.04 38.37 1.09
C THR A 200 -1.17 39.21 1.69
N ARG A 201 -1.33 39.21 3.02
CA ARG A 201 -2.30 40.08 3.73
C ARG A 201 -1.85 41.53 3.80
N LEU A 202 -0.54 41.77 3.85
CA LEU A 202 0.07 43.10 3.78
C LEU A 202 0.08 43.69 2.35
N GLY A 203 -0.40 42.95 1.34
CA GLY A 203 -0.52 43.43 -0.03
C GLY A 203 0.80 43.51 -0.81
N LEU A 204 1.88 42.90 -0.30
CA LEU A 204 3.21 42.93 -0.92
C LEU A 204 3.36 41.93 -2.08
N GLU A 205 2.52 40.89 -2.13
CA GLU A 205 2.46 39.93 -3.23
C GLU A 205 1.02 39.84 -3.78
N PRO A 206 0.84 39.74 -5.11
CA PRO A 206 -0.47 39.48 -5.70
C PRO A 206 -1.05 38.18 -5.14
N GLN A 207 -2.35 38.20 -4.85
CA GLN A 207 -3.10 37.04 -4.36
C GLN A 207 -2.94 35.90 -5.37
N ALA A 208 -2.31 34.80 -4.96
CA ALA A 208 -2.05 33.65 -5.81
C ALA A 208 -3.34 33.21 -6.51
N GLU A 209 -3.26 33.13 -7.84
CA GLU A 209 -4.36 32.82 -8.75
C GLU A 209 -5.24 31.66 -8.23
N GLU A 210 -6.55 31.86 -8.40
CA GLU A 210 -7.62 30.86 -8.25
C GLU A 210 -7.09 29.46 -8.60
N LYS A 211 -7.14 28.50 -7.67
CA LYS A 211 -6.58 27.14 -7.84
C LYS A 211 -6.93 26.63 -9.23
N SER A 212 -5.96 26.59 -10.14
CA SER A 212 -6.20 26.10 -11.48
C SER A 212 -6.63 24.64 -11.37
N VAL A 213 -7.82 24.31 -11.88
CA VAL A 213 -8.37 22.94 -11.86
C VAL A 213 -7.39 21.93 -12.46
N LEU A 214 -6.49 22.39 -13.33
CA LEU A 214 -5.40 21.61 -13.88
C LEU A 214 -4.10 21.85 -13.10
N GLU A 215 -3.52 20.77 -12.59
CA GLU A 215 -2.20 20.83 -11.99
C GLU A 215 -1.07 20.83 -13.04
N ALA A 216 0.05 21.49 -12.72
CA ALA A 216 1.19 21.62 -13.63
C ALA A 216 1.72 20.27 -14.13
N HIS A 217 1.78 19.27 -13.25
CA HIS A 217 2.30 17.94 -13.58
C HIS A 217 1.40 17.19 -14.58
N GLN A 218 0.08 17.34 -14.46
CA GLN A 218 -0.90 16.74 -15.39
C GLN A 218 -0.79 17.39 -16.77
N ALA A 219 -0.65 18.72 -16.80
CA ALA A 219 -0.45 19.46 -18.04
C ALA A 219 0.83 19.02 -18.76
N GLU A 220 1.92 18.82 -18.01
CA GLU A 220 3.20 18.38 -18.55
C GLU A 220 3.16 16.95 -19.07
N HIS A 221 2.44 16.06 -18.39
CA HIS A 221 2.17 14.71 -18.88
C HIS A 221 1.46 14.72 -20.24
N VAL A 222 0.40 15.53 -20.40
CA VAL A 222 -0.32 15.63 -21.68
C VAL A 222 0.55 16.28 -22.77
N LYS A 223 1.36 17.30 -22.43
CA LYS A 223 2.35 17.87 -23.35
C LYS A 223 3.33 16.81 -23.84
N ARG A 224 3.79 15.91 -22.96
CA ARG A 224 4.67 14.79 -23.32
C ARG A 224 3.98 13.80 -24.27
N LEU A 225 2.71 13.46 -24.03
CA LEU A 225 1.93 12.56 -24.90
C LEU A 225 1.77 13.10 -26.32
N LEU A 226 1.62 14.42 -26.48
CA LEU A 226 1.45 15.07 -27.78
C LEU A 226 2.79 15.42 -28.47
N ARG A 227 3.92 15.37 -27.74
CA ARG A 227 5.24 15.62 -28.29
C ARG A 227 5.66 14.42 -29.14
N LYS A 228 6.31 14.67 -30.29
CA LYS A 228 6.94 13.57 -31.05
C LYS A 228 7.96 12.87 -30.14
N PRO A 229 7.98 11.52 -30.10
CA PRO A 229 8.96 10.80 -29.31
C PRO A 229 10.37 11.18 -29.78
N CYS A 230 11.16 11.78 -28.88
CA CYS A 230 12.58 11.97 -29.12
C CYS A 230 13.28 10.61 -29.01
N PRO A 231 14.23 10.26 -29.90
CA PRO A 231 14.94 8.97 -29.88
C PRO A 231 15.86 8.69 -28.67
N GLN A 232 15.69 9.36 -27.53
CA GLN A 232 16.61 9.24 -26.40
C GLN A 232 15.91 8.69 -25.15
N GLU A 233 15.94 7.37 -25.00
CA GLU A 233 16.11 6.77 -23.69
C GLU A 233 17.39 5.94 -23.77
N GLY A 234 18.47 6.43 -23.15
CA GLY A 234 19.70 5.67 -22.99
C GLY A 234 19.43 4.35 -22.26
N GLU A 235 20.39 3.42 -22.32
CA GLU A 235 20.27 2.12 -21.65
C GLU A 235 19.92 2.31 -20.17
N LYS A 236 18.70 1.94 -19.79
CA LYS A 236 18.24 2.03 -18.41
C LYS A 236 19.03 1.04 -17.57
N SER A 237 19.53 1.48 -16.43
CA SER A 237 20.13 0.57 -15.44
C SER A 237 19.12 -0.53 -15.04
N TRP A 238 19.60 -1.75 -14.76
CA TRP A 238 18.77 -2.88 -14.34
C TRP A 238 17.79 -2.51 -13.20
N PHE A 239 18.24 -1.67 -12.25
CA PHE A 239 17.42 -1.21 -11.14
C PHE A 239 16.27 -0.30 -11.60
N GLN A 240 16.54 0.61 -12.53
CA GLN A 240 15.52 1.50 -13.10
C GLN A 240 14.53 0.74 -13.99
N ALA A 241 14.99 -0.28 -14.71
CA ALA A 241 14.15 -1.09 -15.58
C ALA A 241 13.24 -2.05 -14.79
N ARG A 242 13.69 -2.56 -13.63
CA ARG A 242 13.01 -3.68 -12.94
C ARG A 242 12.41 -3.33 -11.58
N VAL A 243 13.00 -2.40 -10.84
CA VAL A 243 12.58 -2.09 -9.45
C VAL A 243 11.73 -0.83 -9.39
N TYR A 244 12.23 0.29 -9.93
CA TYR A 244 11.49 1.55 -9.90
C TYR A 244 11.91 2.50 -11.02
N GLU A 245 11.00 2.73 -11.95
CA GLU A 245 11.15 3.74 -13.01
C GLU A 245 10.71 5.10 -12.48
N TRP A 246 11.67 6.02 -12.32
CA TRP A 246 11.41 7.40 -11.95
C TRP A 246 10.68 8.14 -13.07
N ASP A 247 9.50 8.67 -12.76
CA ASP A 247 8.78 9.59 -13.66
C ASP A 247 8.61 10.94 -12.97
N PRO A 248 9.30 12.00 -13.43
CA PRO A 248 9.22 13.32 -12.81
C PRO A 248 7.83 13.97 -12.96
N PHE A 249 7.02 13.52 -13.92
CA PHE A 249 5.70 14.11 -14.23
C PHE A 249 4.53 13.36 -13.56
N PHE A 250 4.83 12.35 -12.74
CA PHE A 250 3.82 11.60 -12.00
C PHE A 250 3.87 11.95 -10.51
N GLN A 251 2.72 12.31 -9.96
CA GLN A 251 2.58 12.57 -8.53
C GLN A 251 1.61 11.56 -7.89
N TYR A 252 1.98 11.05 -6.72
CA TYR A 252 1.10 10.21 -5.93
C TYR A 252 0.02 11.07 -5.25
N PRO A 253 -1.25 10.60 -5.20
CA PRO A 253 -2.28 11.25 -4.41
C PRO A 253 -1.89 11.35 -2.93
N SER A 254 -2.34 12.41 -2.24
CA SER A 254 -2.05 12.62 -0.82
C SER A 254 -2.50 11.45 0.06
N ARG A 255 -3.62 10.80 -0.30
CA ARG A 255 -4.13 9.57 0.34
C ARG A 255 -3.10 8.44 0.34
N MET A 256 -2.46 8.15 -0.80
CA MET A 256 -1.49 7.07 -0.93
C MET A 256 -0.22 7.33 -0.08
N ILE A 257 0.25 8.58 -0.05
CA ILE A 257 1.37 8.97 0.81
C ILE A 257 0.98 8.91 2.28
N GLY A 258 -0.24 9.35 2.62
CA GLY A 258 -0.81 9.23 3.97
C GLY A 258 -0.87 7.80 4.47
N THR A 259 -1.39 6.89 3.65
CA THR A 259 -1.45 5.46 3.99
C THR A 259 -0.07 4.86 4.16
N LEU A 260 0.91 5.27 3.36
CA LEU A 260 2.28 4.77 3.44
C LEU A 260 2.95 5.21 4.75
N VAL A 261 2.91 6.51 5.05
CA VAL A 261 3.53 7.06 6.28
C VAL A 261 2.87 6.45 7.51
N LEU A 262 1.54 6.36 7.52
CA LEU A 262 0.80 5.74 8.62
C LEU A 262 1.15 4.25 8.74
N ALA A 263 1.15 3.49 7.65
CA ALA A 263 1.51 2.08 7.68
C ALA A 263 2.94 1.83 8.14
N PHE A 264 3.90 2.70 7.77
CA PHE A 264 5.29 2.60 8.21
C PHE A 264 5.41 2.83 9.73
N ILE A 265 4.77 3.86 10.26
CA ILE A 265 4.78 4.14 11.70
C ILE A 265 4.02 3.05 12.47
N CYS A 266 2.87 2.60 11.98
CA CYS A 266 2.14 1.49 12.59
C CYS A 266 2.97 0.20 12.58
N LEU A 267 3.65 -0.14 11.48
CA LEU A 267 4.52 -1.31 11.42
C LEU A 267 5.64 -1.23 12.46
N TYR A 268 6.28 -0.05 12.59
CA TYR A 268 7.28 0.19 13.64
C TYR A 268 6.72 -0.04 15.04
N LEU A 269 5.58 0.58 15.36
CA LEU A 269 4.95 0.42 16.68
C LEU A 269 4.58 -1.04 16.94
N PHE A 270 4.10 -1.76 15.93
CA PHE A 270 3.74 -3.17 16.05
C PHE A 270 4.95 -4.05 16.34
N ILE A 271 6.08 -3.83 15.66
CA ILE A 271 7.35 -4.53 15.93
C ILE A 271 7.83 -4.24 17.36
N VAL A 272 7.73 -2.99 17.83
CA VAL A 272 8.11 -2.64 19.20
C VAL A 272 7.20 -3.33 20.22
N MET A 273 5.88 -3.34 20.00
CA MET A 273 4.94 -4.05 20.89
C MET A 273 5.22 -5.55 20.92
N GLU A 274 5.46 -6.15 19.75
CA GLU A 274 5.80 -7.56 19.63
C GLU A 274 7.11 -7.88 20.37
N PHE A 275 8.11 -7.01 20.26
CA PHE A 275 9.35 -7.14 21.03
C PHE A 275 9.12 -7.04 22.54
N CYS A 276 8.24 -6.14 23.02
CA CYS A 276 7.86 -6.08 24.44
C CYS A 276 7.19 -7.38 24.91
N VAL A 277 6.24 -7.90 24.12
CA VAL A 277 5.57 -9.17 24.42
C VAL A 277 6.58 -10.32 24.41
N PHE A 278 7.54 -10.31 23.50
CA PHE A 278 8.62 -11.29 23.49
C PHE A 278 9.47 -11.23 24.76
N LEU A 279 9.84 -10.04 25.25
CA LEU A 279 10.57 -9.90 26.52
C LEU A 279 9.80 -10.48 27.71
N LEU A 280 8.48 -10.21 27.78
CA LEU A 280 7.58 -10.79 28.78
C LEU A 280 7.59 -12.32 28.73
N VAL A 281 7.40 -12.89 27.54
CA VAL A 281 7.37 -14.34 27.34
C VAL A 281 8.75 -14.94 27.63
N ARG A 282 9.84 -14.27 27.27
CA ARG A 282 11.20 -14.71 27.54
C ARG A 282 11.46 -14.80 29.05
N ASP A 283 11.08 -13.78 29.81
CA ASP A 283 11.31 -13.75 31.26
C ASP A 283 10.50 -14.88 31.96
N GLU A 284 9.27 -15.15 31.53
CA GLU A 284 8.49 -16.31 32.03
C GLU A 284 9.12 -17.65 31.62
N LEU A 285 9.65 -17.75 30.40
CA LEU A 285 10.38 -18.93 29.93
C LEU A 285 11.70 -19.13 30.68
N ASP A 286 12.40 -18.07 31.08
CA ASP A 286 13.62 -18.15 31.91
C ASP A 286 13.28 -18.70 33.31
N ILE A 287 12.18 -18.26 33.93
CA ILE A 287 11.71 -18.82 35.21
C ILE A 287 11.32 -20.30 35.06
N PHE A 288 10.71 -20.67 33.94
CA PHE A 288 10.39 -22.05 33.63
C PHE A 288 11.67 -22.90 33.46
N GLU A 289 12.68 -22.38 32.76
CA GLU A 289 13.98 -23.01 32.56
C GLU A 289 14.73 -23.23 33.88
N ASP A 290 14.72 -22.24 34.78
CA ASP A 290 15.29 -22.36 36.12
C ASP A 290 14.60 -23.43 36.96
N ARG A 291 13.26 -23.51 36.90
CA ARG A 291 12.50 -24.57 37.57
C ARG A 291 12.90 -25.94 37.03
N LEU A 292 13.00 -26.08 35.73
CA LEU A 292 13.40 -27.30 35.06
C LEU A 292 14.81 -27.74 35.48
N GLN A 293 15.75 -26.79 35.57
CA GLN A 293 17.11 -27.03 36.07
C GLN A 293 17.12 -27.49 37.54
N SER A 294 16.26 -26.90 38.39
CA SER A 294 16.15 -27.31 39.79
C SER A 294 15.65 -28.76 39.94
N TYR A 295 14.71 -29.18 39.08
CA TYR A 295 14.23 -30.57 39.02
C TYR A 295 15.32 -31.55 38.57
N LEU A 296 16.13 -31.17 37.57
CA LEU A 296 17.28 -31.97 37.11
C LEU A 296 18.28 -32.23 38.24
N ASN A 297 18.65 -31.16 38.96
CA ASN A 297 19.59 -31.25 40.06
C ASN A 297 19.07 -32.13 41.21
N HIS A 298 17.75 -32.19 41.43
CA HIS A 298 17.13 -33.04 42.46
C HIS A 298 17.16 -34.54 42.10
N MET A 299 17.07 -34.87 40.81
CA MET A 299 17.00 -36.27 40.33
C MET A 299 18.38 -36.91 40.06
N ASN A 300 19.50 -36.25 40.42
CA ASN A 300 20.88 -36.73 40.21
C ASN A 300 21.11 -37.32 38.81
N GLU A 301 20.63 -36.63 37.76
CA GLU A 301 20.81 -36.92 36.32
C GLU A 301 20.39 -38.32 35.79
N THR A 302 20.08 -39.29 36.66
CA THR A 302 19.89 -40.71 36.32
C THR A 302 18.44 -41.09 36.01
N GLY A 303 17.51 -40.14 36.14
CA GLY A 303 16.10 -40.35 35.78
C GLY A 303 15.89 -40.54 34.27
N THR A 304 14.96 -41.41 33.89
CA THR A 304 14.54 -41.63 32.49
C THR A 304 14.02 -40.36 31.79
N LEU A 305 13.65 -39.33 32.57
CA LEU A 305 13.13 -38.04 32.08
C LEU A 305 14.23 -37.00 31.79
N THR A 306 15.46 -37.19 32.28
CA THR A 306 16.60 -36.28 32.08
C THR A 306 16.86 -35.92 30.61
N PRO A 307 16.92 -36.87 29.63
CA PRO A 307 17.18 -36.52 28.23
C PRO A 307 16.05 -35.71 27.59
N VAL A 308 14.79 -35.98 27.97
CA VAL A 308 13.62 -35.24 27.47
C VAL A 308 13.67 -33.80 27.96
N ILE A 309 14.01 -33.61 29.23
CA ILE A 309 14.14 -32.30 29.85
C ILE A 309 15.24 -31.46 29.15
N LEU A 310 16.38 -32.08 28.84
CA LEU A 310 17.48 -31.40 28.14
C LEU A 310 17.06 -30.95 26.72
N GLN A 311 16.33 -31.80 25.99
CA GLN A 311 15.81 -31.46 24.66
C GLN A 311 14.81 -30.30 24.69
N VAL A 312 13.95 -30.26 25.71
CA VAL A 312 12.99 -29.15 25.90
C VAL A 312 13.73 -27.83 26.18
N LYS A 313 14.76 -27.86 27.04
CA LYS A 313 15.59 -26.68 27.34
C LYS A 313 16.27 -26.13 26.08
N GLU A 314 16.83 -27.03 25.28
CA GLU A 314 17.46 -26.71 24.00
C GLU A 314 16.45 -26.10 23.02
N LEU A 315 15.24 -26.68 22.92
CA LEU A 315 14.17 -26.15 22.07
C LEU A 315 13.76 -24.73 22.46
N ILE A 316 13.64 -24.48 23.76
CA ILE A 316 13.31 -23.14 24.28
C ILE A 316 14.40 -22.14 23.91
N SER A 317 15.67 -22.49 24.13
CA SER A 317 16.81 -21.64 23.81
C SER A 317 16.91 -21.33 22.31
N VAL A 318 16.79 -22.35 21.46
CA VAL A 318 16.80 -22.20 20.00
C VAL A 318 15.61 -21.37 19.51
N SER A 319 14.42 -21.57 20.09
CA SER A 319 13.22 -20.81 19.72
C SER A 319 13.33 -19.34 20.10
N LYS A 320 13.87 -19.01 21.29
CA LYS A 320 14.16 -17.64 21.72
C LYS A 320 15.09 -16.94 20.71
N GLY A 321 16.18 -17.61 20.32
CA GLY A 321 17.14 -17.08 19.35
C GLY A 321 16.54 -16.90 17.94
N ALA A 322 15.84 -17.91 17.43
CA ALA A 322 15.19 -17.87 16.12
C ALA A 322 14.14 -16.77 16.02
N TRP A 323 13.34 -16.55 17.08
CA TRP A 323 12.33 -15.49 17.11
C TRP A 323 12.97 -14.10 16.95
N VAL A 324 14.03 -13.80 17.70
CA VAL A 324 14.72 -12.48 17.64
C VAL A 324 15.40 -12.26 16.29
N VAL A 325 16.12 -13.26 15.79
CA VAL A 325 16.86 -13.15 14.52
C VAL A 325 15.92 -12.92 13.35
N THR A 326 14.70 -13.47 13.40
CA THR A 326 13.73 -13.38 12.30
C THR A 326 12.91 -12.08 12.28
N ILE A 327 12.97 -11.25 13.31
CA ILE A 327 12.34 -9.90 13.30
C ILE A 327 12.93 -9.03 12.18
N PHE A 328 14.25 -9.10 11.97
CA PHE A 328 14.93 -8.29 10.95
C PHE A 328 14.51 -8.66 9.52
N PRO A 329 14.60 -9.92 9.05
CA PRO A 329 14.13 -10.28 7.71
C PRO A 329 12.61 -10.06 7.54
N ALA A 330 11.79 -10.32 8.55
CA ALA A 330 10.35 -10.09 8.48
C ALA A 330 10.02 -8.59 8.28
N SER A 331 10.64 -7.72 9.08
CA SER A 331 10.47 -6.27 8.95
C SER A 331 10.98 -5.75 7.61
N LEU A 332 12.15 -6.22 7.14
CA LEU A 332 12.70 -5.84 5.84
C LEU A 332 11.76 -6.24 4.68
N THR A 333 11.18 -7.44 4.73
CA THR A 333 10.21 -7.88 3.70
C THR A 333 8.97 -6.98 3.68
N CYS A 334 8.41 -6.63 4.82
CA CYS A 334 7.23 -5.77 4.90
C CYS A 334 7.52 -4.34 4.44
N ILE A 335 8.67 -3.77 4.81
CA ILE A 335 9.14 -2.47 4.31
C ILE A 335 9.32 -2.51 2.79
N SER A 336 9.88 -3.60 2.24
CA SER A 336 10.02 -3.76 0.79
C SER A 336 8.66 -3.77 0.08
N TYR A 337 7.62 -4.36 0.68
CA TYR A 337 6.27 -4.38 0.12
C TYR A 337 5.62 -3.00 0.14
N LEU A 338 5.81 -2.21 1.19
CA LEU A 338 5.32 -0.82 1.25
C LEU A 338 5.81 -0.01 0.03
N PHE A 339 7.10 -0.08 -0.28
CA PHE A 339 7.66 0.60 -1.45
C PHE A 339 7.20 -0.02 -2.78
N HIS A 340 7.11 -1.36 -2.84
CA HIS A 340 6.65 -2.06 -4.02
C HIS A 340 5.20 -1.71 -4.40
N ILE A 341 4.31 -1.51 -3.41
CA ILE A 341 2.92 -1.11 -3.65
C ILE A 341 2.85 0.26 -4.35
N LEU A 342 3.73 1.21 -4.04
CA LEU A 342 3.81 2.49 -4.75
C LEU A 342 4.25 2.34 -6.21
N ALA A 343 5.20 1.43 -6.46
CA ALA A 343 5.63 1.12 -7.83
C ALA A 343 4.49 0.48 -8.62
N CYS A 344 3.77 -0.47 -8.01
CA CYS A 344 2.58 -1.12 -8.58
C CYS A 344 1.46 -0.13 -8.86
N TYR A 345 1.13 0.75 -7.90
CA TYR A 345 0.12 1.80 -8.07
C TYR A 345 0.40 2.63 -9.32
N ARG A 346 1.63 3.16 -9.44
CA ARG A 346 2.06 3.95 -10.61
C ARG A 346 1.91 3.16 -11.91
N LYS A 347 2.35 1.91 -11.92
CA LYS A 347 2.29 1.06 -13.12
C LYS A 347 0.85 0.79 -13.54
N HIS A 348 -0.01 0.46 -12.58
CA HIS A 348 -1.41 0.12 -12.85
C HIS A 348 -2.22 1.34 -13.28
N ILE A 349 -2.05 2.50 -12.61
CA ILE A 349 -2.80 3.71 -12.99
C ILE A 349 -2.42 4.22 -14.38
N LYS A 350 -1.14 4.14 -14.77
CA LYS A 350 -0.69 4.52 -16.12
C LYS A 350 -1.25 3.58 -17.20
N ARG A 351 -1.31 2.28 -16.94
CA ARG A 351 -1.95 1.31 -17.84
C ARG A 351 -3.43 1.60 -18.00
N LEU A 352 -4.11 1.90 -16.89
CA LEU A 352 -5.52 2.33 -16.92
C LEU A 352 -5.70 3.63 -17.70
N TRP A 353 -4.82 4.63 -17.56
CA TRP A 353 -4.87 5.85 -18.38
C TRP A 353 -4.72 5.57 -19.88
N ALA A 354 -3.90 4.58 -20.26
CA ALA A 354 -3.76 4.12 -21.63
C ALA A 354 -4.96 3.28 -22.13
N GLY A 355 -5.86 2.89 -21.23
CA GLY A 355 -7.00 2.01 -21.53
C GLY A 355 -6.65 0.52 -21.57
N ASP A 356 -5.43 0.15 -21.21
CA ASP A 356 -4.99 -1.25 -21.09
C ASP A 356 -5.51 -1.85 -19.78
N LYS A 357 -6.42 -2.83 -19.92
CA LYS A 357 -7.05 -3.55 -18.81
C LYS A 357 -6.59 -5.01 -18.72
N ASP A 358 -5.64 -5.44 -19.56
CA ASP A 358 -5.25 -6.84 -19.67
C ASP A 358 -4.50 -7.34 -18.43
N PHE A 359 -3.99 -6.42 -17.62
CA PHE A 359 -3.36 -6.76 -16.33
C PHE A 359 -4.35 -7.15 -15.24
N LEU A 360 -5.64 -6.88 -15.42
CA LEU A 360 -6.70 -7.23 -14.48
C LEU A 360 -7.44 -8.48 -14.97
N PRO A 361 -7.90 -9.34 -14.05
CA PRO A 361 -8.76 -10.45 -14.43
C PRO A 361 -10.06 -9.96 -15.06
N GLN A 362 -10.63 -10.75 -15.98
CA GLN A 362 -11.78 -10.35 -16.80
C GLN A 362 -12.96 -9.82 -16.00
N LYS A 363 -13.28 -10.46 -14.86
CA LYS A 363 -14.38 -10.04 -13.97
C LYS A 363 -14.19 -8.64 -13.38
N PHE A 364 -12.93 -8.21 -13.19
CA PHE A 364 -12.57 -6.95 -12.57
C PHE A 364 -12.37 -5.81 -13.57
N GLN A 365 -12.56 -6.03 -14.88
CA GLN A 365 -12.39 -4.99 -15.90
C GLN A 365 -13.52 -3.94 -15.91
N SER A 366 -14.66 -4.26 -15.28
CA SER A 366 -15.83 -3.39 -15.15
C SER A 366 -16.46 -3.49 -13.76
N PRO A 367 -15.82 -2.93 -12.71
CA PRO A 367 -16.37 -2.99 -11.37
C PRO A 367 -17.61 -2.11 -11.22
N SER A 368 -18.52 -2.51 -10.33
CA SER A 368 -19.67 -1.70 -9.93
C SER A 368 -19.23 -0.37 -9.33
N SER A 369 -19.81 0.75 -9.79
CA SER A 369 -19.45 2.10 -9.33
C SER A 369 -19.65 2.27 -7.82
N ALA A 370 -20.74 1.75 -7.26
CA ALA A 370 -21.00 1.81 -5.83
C ALA A 370 -19.95 1.03 -5.02
N ALA A 371 -19.58 -0.16 -5.50
CA ALA A 371 -18.54 -0.98 -4.88
C ALA A 371 -17.17 -0.28 -4.95
N SER A 372 -16.85 0.40 -6.05
CA SER A 372 -15.61 1.17 -6.22
C SER A 372 -15.52 2.37 -5.26
N VAL A 373 -16.63 3.07 -5.02
CA VAL A 373 -16.68 4.19 -4.05
C VAL A 373 -16.51 3.68 -2.61
N VAL A 374 -17.10 2.54 -2.27
CA VAL A 374 -16.87 1.90 -0.96
C VAL A 374 -15.43 1.40 -0.84
N ALA A 375 -14.85 0.89 -1.93
CA ALA A 375 -13.48 0.38 -1.98
C ALA A 375 -12.43 1.47 -1.71
N ILE A 376 -12.57 2.67 -2.28
CA ILE A 376 -11.63 3.77 -2.01
C ILE A 376 -11.63 4.18 -0.52
N ALA A 377 -12.78 4.12 0.15
CA ALA A 377 -12.89 4.40 1.59
C ALA A 377 -12.25 3.30 2.44
N ARG A 378 -12.39 2.03 2.05
CA ARG A 378 -11.85 0.87 2.78
C ARG A 378 -10.34 0.67 2.59
N TYR A 379 -9.82 1.01 1.41
CA TYR A 379 -8.44 0.71 1.01
C TYR A 379 -7.41 1.12 2.06
N SER A 380 -7.48 2.36 2.55
CA SER A 380 -6.47 2.91 3.47
C SER A 380 -6.34 2.09 4.75
N GLY A 381 -7.47 1.71 5.36
CA GLY A 381 -7.49 0.91 6.57
C GLY A 381 -7.09 -0.55 6.32
N TRP A 382 -7.58 -1.14 5.22
CA TRP A 382 -7.22 -2.51 4.85
C TRP A 382 -5.74 -2.63 4.51
N GLN A 383 -5.16 -1.64 3.85
CA GLN A 383 -3.74 -1.63 3.53
C GLN A 383 -2.85 -1.70 4.77
N ILE A 384 -3.22 -0.96 5.82
CA ILE A 384 -2.49 -0.99 7.10
C ILE A 384 -2.71 -2.35 7.77
N ALA A 385 -3.97 -2.81 7.89
CA ALA A 385 -4.30 -4.06 8.55
C ALA A 385 -3.62 -5.29 7.93
N TYR A 386 -3.63 -5.40 6.59
CA TYR A 386 -2.99 -6.52 5.89
C TYR A 386 -1.47 -6.51 6.02
N ILE A 387 -0.84 -5.34 6.12
CA ILE A 387 0.60 -5.26 6.38
C ILE A 387 0.94 -5.70 7.80
N LEU A 388 0.15 -5.30 8.79
CA LEU A 388 0.36 -5.71 10.19
C LEU A 388 0.16 -7.22 10.38
N TRP A 389 -0.97 -7.77 9.87
CA TRP A 389 -1.22 -9.21 9.89
C TRP A 389 -0.22 -9.98 9.04
N GLY A 390 0.14 -9.45 7.88
CA GLY A 390 1.12 -10.05 7.01
C GLY A 390 2.51 -10.11 7.64
N TYR A 391 2.94 -9.06 8.34
CA TYR A 391 4.16 -9.07 9.13
C TYR A 391 4.14 -10.19 10.18
N LEU A 392 3.07 -10.29 10.97
CA LEU A 392 2.95 -11.32 12.01
C LEU A 392 3.03 -12.74 11.42
N ILE A 393 2.29 -13.00 10.35
CA ILE A 393 2.26 -14.32 9.69
C ILE A 393 3.62 -14.66 9.07
N ILE A 394 4.22 -13.72 8.35
CA ILE A 394 5.55 -13.89 7.75
C ILE A 394 6.59 -14.14 8.84
N HIS A 395 6.55 -13.41 9.95
CA HIS A 395 7.48 -13.57 11.05
C HIS A 395 7.35 -14.93 11.74
N VAL A 396 6.12 -15.38 12.05
CA VAL A 396 5.88 -16.71 12.62
C VAL A 396 6.41 -17.81 11.69
N VAL A 397 6.14 -17.73 10.38
CA VAL A 397 6.61 -18.74 9.43
C VAL A 397 8.14 -18.69 9.24
N GLN A 398 8.74 -17.50 9.21
CA GLN A 398 10.20 -17.37 9.17
C GLN A 398 10.86 -17.90 10.44
N SER A 399 10.25 -17.69 11.61
CA SER A 399 10.71 -18.22 12.89
C SER A 399 10.64 -19.75 12.93
N LEU A 400 9.53 -20.34 12.47
CA LEU A 400 9.40 -21.81 12.33
C LEU A 400 10.45 -22.37 11.37
N CYS A 401 10.68 -21.70 10.23
CA CYS A 401 11.73 -22.07 9.29
C CYS A 401 13.13 -21.95 9.94
N GLY A 402 13.37 -20.91 10.73
CA GLY A 402 14.59 -20.69 11.50
C GLY A 402 14.87 -21.82 12.49
N VAL A 403 13.86 -22.24 13.27
CA VAL A 403 13.95 -23.39 14.18
C VAL A 403 14.26 -24.67 13.41
N MET A 404 13.58 -24.93 12.28
CA MET A 404 13.84 -26.10 11.44
C MET A 404 15.27 -26.10 10.89
N LEU A 405 15.79 -24.94 10.47
CA LEU A 405 17.18 -24.80 10.00
C LEU A 405 18.19 -25.03 11.13
N MET A 406 17.93 -24.52 12.33
CA MET A 406 18.78 -24.74 13.49
C MET A 406 18.88 -26.23 13.83
N TYR A 407 17.76 -26.93 13.94
CA TYR A 407 17.75 -28.37 14.23
C TYR A 407 18.30 -29.23 13.10
N SER A 408 18.05 -28.85 11.84
CA SER A 408 18.48 -29.66 10.70
C SER A 408 19.95 -29.48 10.37
N LEU A 409 20.53 -28.29 10.59
CA LEU A 409 21.89 -27.95 10.15
C LEU A 409 22.84 -27.63 11.31
N VAL A 410 22.43 -26.76 12.24
CA VAL A 410 23.37 -26.20 13.24
C VAL A 410 23.57 -27.14 14.42
N MET A 411 22.48 -27.68 14.97
CA MET A 411 22.54 -28.56 16.15
C MET A 411 23.35 -29.85 15.91
N PRO A 412 23.23 -30.55 14.77
CA PRO A 412 24.03 -31.76 14.51
C PRO A 412 25.52 -31.45 14.39
N ILE A 413 25.88 -30.28 13.86
CA ILE A 413 27.28 -29.82 13.79
C ILE A 413 27.83 -29.58 15.19
N LEU A 414 27.05 -28.92 16.05
CA LEU A 414 27.45 -28.61 17.43
C LEU A 414 27.62 -29.89 18.28
N HIS A 415 26.76 -30.89 18.08
CA HIS A 415 26.83 -32.19 18.77
C HIS A 415 27.84 -33.17 18.17
N HIS A 416 28.73 -32.73 17.28
CA HIS A 416 29.71 -33.56 16.58
C HIS A 416 29.10 -34.71 15.74
N ARG A 417 27.81 -34.65 15.40
CA ARG A 417 27.10 -35.58 14.50
C ARG A 417 26.91 -35.02 13.08
N GLY A 418 27.70 -34.03 12.71
CA GLY A 418 27.61 -33.36 11.41
C GLY A 418 27.80 -34.29 10.21
N LEU A 419 28.61 -35.35 10.35
CA LEU A 419 28.84 -36.34 9.28
C LEU A 419 27.59 -37.18 8.99
N GLU A 420 26.86 -37.58 10.03
CA GLU A 420 25.59 -38.32 9.89
C GLU A 420 24.53 -37.46 9.22
N MET A 421 24.42 -36.19 9.64
CA MET A 421 23.56 -35.20 9.02
C MET A 421 23.92 -35.00 7.53
N LEU A 422 25.20 -34.80 7.20
CA LEU A 422 25.65 -34.60 5.82
C LEU A 422 25.38 -35.84 4.95
N ARG A 423 25.53 -37.05 5.52
CA ARG A 423 25.18 -38.30 4.85
C ARG A 423 23.68 -38.39 4.56
N GLY A 424 22.84 -38.05 5.54
CA GLY A 424 21.38 -38.00 5.38
C GLY A 424 20.94 -36.98 4.34
N LEU A 425 21.48 -35.77 4.40
CA LEU A 425 21.19 -34.68 3.47
C LEU A 425 21.71 -35.00 2.06
N GLY A 426 22.91 -35.59 1.95
CA GLY A 426 23.49 -36.07 0.70
C GLY A 426 22.65 -37.17 0.05
N LEU A 427 22.15 -38.13 0.84
CA LEU A 427 21.23 -39.16 0.35
C LEU A 427 19.92 -38.53 -0.15
N GLY A 428 19.34 -37.58 0.60
CA GLY A 428 18.15 -36.85 0.19
C GLY A 428 18.34 -36.09 -1.12
N VAL A 429 19.42 -35.31 -1.24
CA VAL A 429 19.75 -34.57 -2.47
C VAL A 429 19.99 -35.53 -3.64
N LEU A 430 20.68 -36.65 -3.42
CA LEU A 430 20.88 -37.67 -4.45
C LEU A 430 19.56 -38.26 -4.92
N THR A 431 18.65 -38.63 -4.01
CA THR A 431 17.33 -39.16 -4.40
C THR A 431 16.53 -38.14 -5.21
N LEU A 432 16.55 -36.86 -4.83
CA LEU A 432 15.88 -35.80 -5.58
C LEU A 432 16.51 -35.59 -6.96
N PHE A 433 17.84 -35.63 -7.06
CA PHE A 433 18.56 -35.55 -8.32
C PHE A 433 18.24 -36.73 -9.25
N VAL A 434 18.18 -37.96 -8.72
CA VAL A 434 17.80 -39.15 -9.49
C VAL A 434 16.36 -39.02 -10.00
N VAL A 435 15.41 -38.60 -9.16
CA VAL A 435 14.01 -38.42 -9.54
C VAL A 435 13.85 -37.35 -10.63
N VAL A 436 14.46 -36.17 -10.46
CA VAL A 436 14.42 -35.08 -11.46
C VAL A 436 15.14 -35.49 -12.75
N GLY A 437 16.29 -36.17 -12.62
CA GLY A 437 17.04 -36.71 -13.75
C GLY A 437 16.24 -37.71 -14.58
N LEU A 438 15.51 -38.63 -13.93
CA LEU A 438 14.61 -39.57 -14.60
C LEU A 438 13.46 -38.83 -15.31
N MET A 439 12.88 -37.78 -14.72
CA MET A 439 11.85 -36.96 -15.37
C MET A 439 12.38 -36.25 -16.62
N ILE A 440 13.59 -35.67 -16.55
CA ILE A 440 14.24 -35.03 -17.71
C ILE A 440 14.57 -36.07 -18.79
N LEU A 441 15.05 -37.24 -18.40
CA LEU A 441 15.35 -38.34 -19.32
C LEU A 441 14.10 -38.82 -20.05
N GLN A 442 12.95 -38.94 -19.36
CA GLN A 442 11.67 -39.26 -20.00
C GLN A 442 11.29 -38.25 -21.08
N VAL A 443 11.39 -36.94 -20.79
CA VAL A 443 11.13 -35.87 -21.77
C VAL A 443 12.10 -35.94 -22.94
N TRP A 444 13.37 -36.24 -22.68
CA TRP A 444 14.40 -36.36 -23.72
C TRP A 444 14.16 -37.56 -24.64
N ILE A 445 13.86 -38.74 -24.09
CA ILE A 445 13.51 -39.93 -24.86
C ILE A 445 12.29 -39.66 -25.72
N ALA A 446 11.25 -39.03 -25.14
CA ALA A 446 10.04 -38.66 -25.89
C ALA A 446 10.33 -37.68 -27.03
N GLY A 447 11.09 -36.62 -26.75
CA GLY A 447 11.53 -35.63 -27.74
C GLY A 447 12.35 -36.21 -28.88
N ARG A 448 13.21 -37.20 -28.60
CA ARG A 448 14.15 -37.75 -29.59
C ARG A 448 13.55 -38.89 -30.41
N PHE A 449 12.89 -39.86 -29.77
CA PHE A 449 12.44 -41.10 -30.40
C PHE A 449 10.99 -41.10 -30.86
N PHE A 450 10.10 -40.39 -30.16
CA PHE A 450 8.65 -40.44 -30.44
C PHE A 450 8.12 -39.22 -31.20
N LEU A 451 8.79 -38.06 -31.19
CA LEU A 451 8.37 -36.93 -32.02
C LEU A 451 8.89 -37.02 -33.45
N GLN A 452 8.01 -36.71 -34.42
CA GLN A 452 8.37 -36.56 -35.82
C GLN A 452 9.45 -35.50 -36.04
N PRO A 453 10.27 -35.62 -37.10
CA PRO A 453 11.23 -34.59 -37.48
C PRO A 453 10.53 -33.27 -37.80
N LYS A 454 11.28 -32.17 -37.76
CA LYS A 454 10.76 -30.83 -38.05
C LYS A 454 10.23 -30.78 -39.50
N LEU A 455 9.08 -30.14 -39.71
CA LEU A 455 8.50 -29.97 -41.06
C LEU A 455 9.28 -28.92 -41.86
N GLY A 456 9.75 -27.84 -41.22
CA GLY A 456 10.64 -26.85 -41.81
C GLY A 456 11.92 -26.64 -40.99
N THR A 457 13.00 -26.22 -41.66
CA THR A 457 14.26 -25.85 -40.99
C THR A 457 14.13 -24.59 -40.13
N ALA A 458 13.10 -23.76 -40.38
CA ALA A 458 12.76 -22.56 -39.62
C ALA A 458 11.99 -22.83 -38.30
N ASP A 459 11.45 -24.05 -38.10
CA ASP A 459 10.65 -24.36 -36.92
C ASP A 459 11.53 -24.58 -35.68
N LYS A 460 11.22 -23.86 -34.60
CA LYS A 460 11.97 -23.97 -33.34
C LYS A 460 11.76 -25.33 -32.65
N GLN A 461 10.57 -25.90 -32.74
CA GLN A 461 10.18 -27.14 -32.07
C GLN A 461 9.77 -28.22 -33.08
N LYS A 462 9.91 -29.49 -32.70
CA LYS A 462 9.35 -30.61 -33.47
C LYS A 462 7.81 -30.57 -33.39
N PRO A 463 7.09 -30.95 -34.45
CA PRO A 463 5.63 -31.03 -34.43
C PRO A 463 5.14 -32.05 -33.39
N LEU A 464 3.96 -31.82 -32.81
CA LEU A 464 3.27 -32.76 -31.91
C LEU A 464 2.64 -33.93 -32.69
N ALA A 465 3.44 -34.60 -33.51
CA ALA A 465 3.04 -35.78 -34.26
C ALA A 465 3.94 -36.94 -33.88
N LEU A 466 3.33 -38.08 -33.56
CA LEU A 466 4.02 -39.25 -33.05
C LEU A 466 4.62 -40.07 -34.20
N HIS A 467 5.87 -40.48 -34.03
CA HIS A 467 6.57 -41.48 -34.82
C HIS A 467 6.63 -42.79 -34.02
N ASN A 468 6.50 -43.94 -34.69
CA ASN A 468 6.52 -45.28 -34.07
C ASN A 468 5.54 -45.44 -32.90
N ARG A 469 4.24 -45.31 -33.21
CA ARG A 469 3.15 -45.33 -32.24
C ARG A 469 3.11 -46.58 -31.35
N ARG A 470 3.50 -47.76 -31.87
CA ARG A 470 3.53 -49.01 -31.08
C ARG A 470 4.57 -48.97 -29.96
N ALA A 471 5.79 -48.47 -30.25
CA ALA A 471 6.83 -48.32 -29.24
C ALA A 471 6.45 -47.29 -28.17
N PHE A 472 5.77 -46.20 -28.56
CA PHE A 472 5.24 -45.21 -27.61
C PHE A 472 4.21 -45.83 -26.65
N HIS A 473 3.30 -46.69 -27.14
CA HIS A 473 2.33 -47.38 -26.29
C HIS A 473 3.00 -48.30 -25.26
N ASN A 474 4.02 -49.09 -25.67
CA ASN A 474 4.78 -49.94 -24.73
C ASN A 474 5.58 -49.11 -23.71
N PHE A 475 6.24 -48.04 -24.18
CA PHE A 475 6.97 -47.12 -23.31
C PHE A 475 6.06 -46.48 -22.26
N ASN A 476 4.89 -46.01 -22.67
CA ASN A 476 3.91 -45.42 -21.75
C ASN A 476 3.34 -46.46 -20.77
N TYR A 477 3.13 -47.71 -21.19
CA TYR A 477 2.66 -48.77 -20.31
C TYR A 477 3.62 -49.04 -19.14
N PHE A 478 4.93 -49.18 -19.41
CA PHE A 478 5.91 -49.40 -18.34
C PHE A 478 6.11 -48.16 -17.45
N LEU A 479 6.08 -46.97 -18.03
CA LEU A 479 6.21 -45.72 -17.27
C LEU A 479 4.95 -45.33 -16.50
N PHE A 480 3.79 -45.90 -16.81
CA PHE A 480 2.52 -45.58 -16.16
C PHE A 480 2.63 -45.71 -14.64
N PHE A 481 3.10 -46.86 -14.13
CA PHE A 481 3.23 -47.12 -12.69
C PHE A 481 4.24 -46.18 -12.00
N TYR A 482 5.36 -45.88 -12.65
CA TYR A 482 6.36 -44.95 -12.13
C TYR A 482 5.81 -43.50 -12.10
N ASN A 483 5.06 -43.09 -13.11
CA ASN A 483 4.44 -41.77 -13.17
C ASN A 483 3.37 -41.56 -12.09
N VAL A 484 2.72 -42.63 -11.59
CA VAL A 484 1.83 -42.54 -10.42
C VAL A 484 2.61 -42.11 -9.17
N LEU A 485 3.77 -42.72 -8.92
CA LEU A 485 4.64 -42.35 -7.79
C LEU A 485 5.15 -40.91 -7.91
N LEU A 486 5.59 -40.50 -9.11
CA LEU A 486 5.97 -39.11 -9.38
C LEU A 486 4.80 -38.14 -9.16
N GLY A 487 3.59 -38.53 -9.57
CA GLY A 487 2.37 -37.74 -9.41
C GLY A 487 2.01 -37.47 -7.94
N LEU A 488 2.20 -38.46 -7.06
CA LEU A 488 2.01 -38.28 -5.61
C LEU A 488 2.98 -37.23 -5.05
N GLY A 489 4.27 -37.31 -5.43
CA GLY A 489 5.28 -36.32 -5.04
C GLY A 489 4.98 -34.92 -5.57
N ALA A 490 4.55 -34.81 -6.83
CA ALA A 490 4.16 -33.54 -7.44
C ALA A 490 2.91 -32.92 -6.79
N CYS A 491 1.97 -33.74 -6.30
CA CYS A 491 0.81 -33.26 -5.57
C CYS A 491 1.20 -32.66 -4.20
N LEU A 492 2.10 -33.33 -3.47
CA LEU A 492 2.60 -32.82 -2.19
C LEU A 492 3.43 -31.54 -2.39
N SER A 493 4.29 -31.49 -3.41
CA SER A 493 5.07 -30.29 -3.71
C SER A 493 4.18 -29.12 -4.14
N ARG A 494 3.08 -29.37 -4.88
CA ARG A 494 2.07 -28.36 -5.19
C ARG A 494 1.47 -27.73 -3.93
N LEU A 495 1.11 -28.54 -2.93
CA LEU A 495 0.56 -28.04 -1.67
C LEU A 495 1.59 -27.18 -0.91
N LEU A 496 2.82 -27.68 -0.78
CA LEU A 496 3.89 -26.97 -0.08
C LEU A 496 4.25 -25.64 -0.74
N ILE A 497 4.45 -25.62 -2.06
CA ILE A 497 4.76 -24.40 -2.82
C ILE A 497 3.61 -23.39 -2.70
N SER A 498 2.36 -23.85 -2.75
CA SER A 498 1.19 -22.97 -2.60
C SER A 498 1.14 -22.33 -1.20
N CYS A 499 1.44 -23.11 -0.16
CA CYS A 499 1.50 -22.60 1.23
C CYS A 499 2.61 -21.56 1.40
N LEU A 500 3.83 -21.85 0.90
CA LEU A 500 4.97 -20.94 0.99
C LEU A 500 4.74 -19.64 0.22
N LEU A 501 4.28 -19.72 -1.03
CA LEU A 501 3.98 -18.55 -1.85
C LEU A 501 2.79 -17.75 -1.28
N GLY A 502 1.75 -18.42 -0.79
CA GLY A 502 0.60 -17.78 -0.16
C GLY A 502 0.99 -16.98 1.08
N THR A 503 1.81 -17.58 1.95
CA THR A 503 2.33 -16.91 3.16
C THR A 503 3.19 -15.71 2.79
N TRP A 504 4.10 -15.85 1.83
CA TRP A 504 4.98 -14.75 1.40
C TRP A 504 4.18 -13.58 0.81
N LEU A 505 3.11 -13.85 0.07
CA LEU A 505 2.31 -12.83 -0.61
C LEU A 505 1.16 -12.27 0.22
N ILE A 506 0.92 -12.78 1.43
CA ILE A 506 -0.29 -12.44 2.21
C ILE A 506 -0.41 -10.95 2.57
N ALA A 507 0.73 -10.29 2.81
CA ALA A 507 0.78 -8.87 3.15
C ALA A 507 0.42 -7.94 1.97
N ARG A 508 0.37 -8.48 0.75
CA ARG A 508 0.22 -7.72 -0.49
C ARG A 508 -1.21 -7.78 -1.02
N ILE A 509 -1.80 -6.60 -1.15
CA ILE A 509 -3.17 -6.41 -1.66
C ILE A 509 -3.18 -6.16 -3.17
N ASP A 510 -2.03 -5.85 -3.78
CA ASP A 510 -1.93 -5.52 -5.20
C ASP A 510 -2.17 -6.72 -6.14
N ARG A 511 -2.17 -7.94 -5.60
CA ARG A 511 -2.43 -9.20 -6.30
C ARG A 511 -3.35 -10.08 -5.49
N THR A 512 -4.20 -10.82 -6.18
CA THR A 512 -5.02 -11.87 -5.59
C THR A 512 -4.17 -13.09 -5.23
N ILE A 513 -4.40 -13.64 -4.03
CA ILE A 513 -3.84 -14.94 -3.61
C ILE A 513 -4.72 -16.10 -4.10
N MET A 514 -5.99 -15.79 -4.40
CA MET A 514 -6.98 -16.76 -4.86
C MET A 514 -6.73 -17.18 -6.31
N GLN A 515 -7.13 -18.41 -6.63
CA GLN A 515 -7.06 -18.96 -7.98
C GLN A 515 -7.95 -18.18 -8.96
N SER A 516 -7.58 -18.21 -10.25
CA SER A 516 -8.39 -17.60 -11.30
C SER A 516 -9.83 -18.15 -11.27
N GLY A 517 -10.81 -17.25 -11.22
CA GLY A 517 -12.23 -17.58 -11.07
C GLY A 517 -12.79 -17.35 -9.66
N TYR A 518 -11.98 -17.55 -8.61
CA TYR A 518 -12.33 -17.33 -7.19
C TYR A 518 -11.80 -16.01 -6.62
N GLU A 519 -11.25 -15.16 -7.47
CA GLU A 519 -10.68 -13.85 -7.14
C GLU A 519 -11.70 -12.90 -6.49
N ASP A 520 -13.00 -13.12 -6.73
CA ASP A 520 -14.09 -12.35 -6.09
C ASP A 520 -14.13 -12.54 -4.57
N ALA A 521 -13.59 -13.64 -4.04
CA ALA A 521 -13.50 -13.89 -2.60
C ALA A 521 -12.40 -13.05 -1.93
N ASP A 522 -11.42 -12.57 -2.70
CA ASP A 522 -10.37 -11.70 -2.19
C ASP A 522 -10.88 -10.26 -2.06
N MET A 523 -11.38 -9.96 -0.86
CA MET A 523 -11.86 -8.62 -0.54
C MET A 523 -10.75 -7.57 -0.65
N GLY A 524 -9.54 -7.89 -0.19
CA GLY A 524 -8.39 -6.99 -0.27
C GLY A 524 -8.13 -6.54 -1.70
N PHE A 525 -7.94 -7.50 -2.60
CA PHE A 525 -7.69 -7.23 -4.01
C PHE A 525 -8.86 -6.44 -4.65
N LYS A 526 -10.11 -6.77 -4.32
CA LYS A 526 -11.28 -6.02 -4.77
C LYS A 526 -11.27 -4.55 -4.33
N ALA A 527 -10.83 -4.27 -3.10
CA ALA A 527 -10.69 -2.89 -2.62
C ALA A 527 -9.59 -2.12 -3.36
N TRP A 528 -8.46 -2.77 -3.65
CA TRP A 528 -7.38 -2.19 -4.45
C TRP A 528 -7.83 -1.85 -5.88
N VAL A 529 -8.50 -2.78 -6.55
CA VAL A 529 -9.02 -2.55 -7.90
C VAL A 529 -10.07 -1.44 -7.90
N GLY A 530 -11.04 -1.49 -6.99
CA GLY A 530 -12.09 -0.46 -6.89
C GLY A 530 -11.51 0.94 -6.67
N MET A 531 -10.51 1.05 -5.79
CA MET A 531 -9.76 2.29 -5.58
C MET A 531 -9.10 2.79 -6.87
N LEU A 532 -8.36 1.94 -7.60
CA LEU A 532 -7.69 2.32 -8.85
C LEU A 532 -8.67 2.85 -9.90
N PHE A 533 -9.87 2.27 -9.99
CA PHE A 533 -10.89 2.75 -10.91
C PHE A 533 -11.45 4.12 -10.51
N VAL A 534 -11.72 4.36 -9.23
CA VAL A 534 -12.14 5.70 -8.77
C VAL A 534 -11.09 6.74 -9.10
N ASP A 535 -9.82 6.48 -8.76
CA ASP A 535 -8.72 7.39 -9.08
C ASP A 535 -8.61 7.61 -10.60
N HIS A 536 -8.70 6.54 -11.41
CA HIS A 536 -8.68 6.64 -12.86
C HIS A 536 -9.79 7.54 -13.42
N TYR A 537 -11.04 7.38 -12.96
CA TYR A 537 -12.17 8.15 -13.49
C TYR A 537 -12.12 9.63 -13.09
N HIS A 538 -11.64 9.94 -11.89
CA HIS A 538 -11.63 11.33 -11.40
C HIS A 538 -10.34 12.09 -11.73
N THR A 539 -9.20 11.41 -11.84
CA THR A 539 -7.89 12.06 -12.00
C THR A 539 -7.23 11.77 -13.35
N ASN A 540 -7.98 11.32 -14.37
CA ASN A 540 -7.40 11.11 -15.69
C ASN A 540 -6.82 12.43 -16.25
N PRO A 541 -5.50 12.53 -16.46
CA PRO A 541 -4.86 13.80 -16.80
C PRO A 541 -5.34 14.34 -18.16
N VAL A 542 -5.72 13.47 -19.09
CA VAL A 542 -6.22 13.86 -20.43
C VAL A 542 -7.61 14.49 -20.31
N LEU A 543 -8.51 13.86 -19.52
CA LEU A 543 -9.86 14.36 -19.33
C LEU A 543 -9.87 15.68 -18.56
N VAL A 544 -9.11 15.76 -17.46
CA VAL A 544 -9.00 16.98 -16.64
C VAL A 544 -8.41 18.13 -17.47
N SER A 545 -7.34 17.86 -18.25
CA SER A 545 -6.77 18.87 -19.16
C SER A 545 -7.76 19.34 -20.22
N PHE A 546 -8.53 18.44 -20.80
CA PHE A 546 -9.56 18.78 -21.78
C PHE A 546 -10.65 19.68 -21.19
N CYS A 547 -11.18 19.32 -20.01
CA CYS A 547 -12.15 20.13 -19.29
C CYS A 547 -11.59 21.51 -18.93
N HIS A 548 -10.35 21.57 -18.46
CA HIS A 548 -9.68 22.84 -18.16
C HIS A 548 -9.59 23.74 -19.39
N ILE A 549 -9.14 23.21 -20.54
CA ILE A 549 -9.09 23.96 -21.81
C ILE A 549 -10.47 24.51 -22.20
N LEU A 550 -11.54 23.72 -22.03
CA LEU A 550 -12.91 24.17 -22.32
C LEU A 550 -13.36 25.31 -21.39
N ILE A 551 -13.10 25.18 -20.08
CA ILE A 551 -13.48 26.17 -19.07
C ILE A 551 -12.72 27.48 -19.30
N THR A 552 -11.39 27.41 -19.46
CA THR A 552 -10.56 28.59 -19.73
C THR A 552 -10.97 29.25 -21.04
N SER A 553 -11.15 28.48 -22.13
CA SER A 553 -11.60 29.05 -23.41
C SER A 553 -12.98 29.70 -23.32
N HIS A 554 -13.89 29.14 -22.53
CA HIS A 554 -15.21 29.75 -22.30
C HIS A 554 -15.08 31.06 -21.50
N ARG A 555 -14.27 31.10 -20.44
CA ARG A 555 -13.96 32.32 -19.68
C ARG A 555 -13.33 33.39 -20.57
N ASP A 556 -12.34 33.03 -21.38
CA ASP A 556 -11.66 33.96 -22.30
C ASP A 556 -12.62 34.53 -23.33
N ARG A 557 -13.51 33.69 -23.90
CA ARG A 557 -14.55 34.16 -24.83
C ARG A 557 -15.54 35.10 -24.17
N LYS A 558 -15.90 34.86 -22.91
CA LYS A 558 -16.78 35.75 -22.15
C LYS A 558 -16.08 37.09 -21.88
N LEU A 559 -14.81 37.06 -21.45
CA LEU A 559 -14.00 38.26 -21.22
C LEU A 559 -13.77 39.06 -22.50
N GLN A 560 -13.47 38.40 -23.62
CA GLN A 560 -13.33 39.04 -24.92
C GLN A 560 -14.64 39.67 -25.39
N LYS A 561 -15.81 39.07 -25.13
CA LYS A 561 -17.11 39.71 -25.43
C LYS A 561 -17.28 40.98 -24.59
N THR A 562 -16.99 40.93 -23.29
CA THR A 562 -17.07 42.10 -22.40
C THR A 562 -16.10 43.20 -22.85
N MET A 563 -14.86 42.86 -23.21
CA MET A 563 -13.88 43.82 -23.73
C MET A 563 -14.27 44.35 -25.12
N LYS A 564 -14.86 43.56 -26.01
CA LYS A 564 -15.30 44.02 -27.34
C LYS A 564 -16.45 45.03 -27.28
N TYR A 565 -17.29 44.96 -26.26
CA TYR A 565 -18.29 45.99 -25.98
C TYR A 565 -17.64 47.33 -25.58
N TRP A 566 -16.43 47.29 -25.00
CA TRP A 566 -15.67 48.46 -24.57
C TRP A 566 -14.75 49.01 -25.68
N TYR A 567 -14.18 48.13 -26.53
CA TYR A 567 -13.22 48.45 -27.60
C TYR A 567 -13.84 48.51 -29.00
N LEU A 568 -15.09 48.96 -29.14
CA LEU A 568 -15.77 49.09 -30.43
C LEU A 568 -15.20 50.19 -31.36
N ASN A 569 -14.00 50.71 -31.06
CA ASN A 569 -13.21 51.57 -31.93
C ASN A 569 -11.74 51.09 -31.98
N GLN A 570 -11.42 50.00 -32.70
CA GLN A 570 -10.24 49.95 -33.59
C GLN A 570 -10.10 48.65 -34.38
N SER A 571 -9.98 48.85 -35.70
CA SER A 571 -9.33 48.06 -36.76
C SER A 571 -9.56 46.54 -36.88
N ALA A 572 -10.15 46.19 -38.03
CA ALA A 572 -10.32 44.82 -38.52
C ALA A 572 -9.04 44.29 -39.19
N GLY A 573 -8.26 43.49 -38.47
CA GLY A 573 -7.24 42.62 -39.07
C GLY A 573 -7.85 41.42 -39.82
N PRO A 574 -7.05 40.68 -40.64
CA PRO A 574 -7.56 39.65 -41.54
C PRO A 574 -8.17 38.48 -40.77
N ARG A 575 -9.50 38.33 -40.89
CA ARG A 575 -10.27 37.27 -40.25
C ARG A 575 -10.17 35.99 -41.05
N VAL A 576 -9.07 35.23 -40.92
CA VAL A 576 -9.11 33.82 -41.34
C VAL A 576 -10.20 33.13 -40.51
N SER A 577 -11.28 32.69 -41.17
CA SER A 577 -12.40 32.02 -40.52
C SER A 577 -11.87 30.89 -39.64
N ALA A 578 -12.18 30.94 -38.33
CA ALA A 578 -11.80 29.89 -37.38
C ALA A 578 -12.26 28.50 -37.88
N ARG A 579 -13.36 28.46 -38.64
CA ARG A 579 -13.90 27.27 -39.27
C ARG A 579 -12.98 26.70 -40.37
N ALA A 580 -12.38 27.56 -41.18
CA ALA A 580 -11.43 27.14 -42.21
C ALA A 580 -10.18 26.53 -41.56
N ARG A 581 -9.62 27.19 -40.55
CA ARG A 581 -8.45 26.69 -39.78
C ARG A 581 -8.73 25.32 -39.15
N MET A 582 -9.90 25.15 -38.54
CA MET A 582 -10.30 23.88 -37.93
C MET A 582 -10.44 22.76 -38.96
N ARG A 583 -10.94 23.05 -40.16
CA ARG A 583 -11.00 22.08 -41.27
C ARG A 583 -9.62 21.64 -41.74
N TRP A 584 -8.67 22.58 -41.86
CA TRP A 584 -7.28 22.27 -42.23
C TRP A 584 -6.57 21.43 -41.17
N LEU A 585 -6.69 21.77 -39.88
CA LEU A 585 -6.11 20.98 -38.78
C LEU A 585 -6.70 19.57 -38.71
N LEU A 586 -8.00 19.43 -38.98
CA LEU A 586 -8.68 18.15 -39.05
C LEU A 586 -8.15 17.30 -40.20
N LEU A 587 -7.99 17.88 -41.39
CA LEU A 587 -7.40 17.20 -42.55
C LEU A 587 -5.98 16.73 -42.23
N GLN A 588 -5.13 17.62 -41.69
CA GLN A 588 -3.76 17.30 -41.29
C GLN A 588 -3.70 16.13 -40.29
N THR A 589 -4.60 16.11 -39.31
CA THR A 589 -4.67 15.03 -38.32
C THR A 589 -5.05 13.69 -38.97
N LEU A 590 -5.99 13.70 -39.90
CA LEU A 590 -6.43 12.49 -40.60
C LEU A 590 -5.40 11.93 -41.56
N VAL A 591 -4.69 12.81 -42.29
CA VAL A 591 -3.60 12.40 -43.20
C VAL A 591 -2.48 11.71 -42.41
N ASN A 592 -2.12 12.24 -41.25
CA ASN A 592 -1.08 11.65 -40.39
C ASN A 592 -1.55 10.39 -39.63
N ASN A 593 -2.86 10.12 -39.55
CA ASN A 593 -3.43 9.01 -38.78
C ASN A 593 -4.53 8.27 -39.59
N PRO A 594 -4.15 7.43 -40.56
CA PRO A 594 -5.10 6.83 -41.51
C PRO A 594 -6.15 5.92 -40.84
N ARG A 595 -5.80 5.23 -39.75
CA ARG A 595 -6.75 4.38 -39.00
C ARG A 595 -7.92 5.18 -38.41
N LEU A 596 -7.70 6.45 -38.03
CA LEU A 596 -8.77 7.32 -37.51
C LEU A 596 -9.76 7.73 -38.61
N ALA A 597 -9.34 7.79 -39.87
CA ALA A 597 -10.23 8.11 -40.98
C ALA A 597 -11.31 7.04 -41.18
N VAL A 598 -10.93 5.76 -41.02
CA VAL A 598 -11.86 4.62 -41.08
C VAL A 598 -12.88 4.68 -39.94
N LEU A 599 -12.41 4.85 -38.69
CA LEU A 599 -13.29 4.94 -37.51
C LEU A 599 -14.25 6.14 -37.57
N ARG A 600 -13.80 7.26 -38.13
CA ARG A 600 -14.63 8.47 -38.29
C ARG A 600 -15.78 8.25 -39.27
N LYS A 601 -15.53 7.60 -40.41
CA LYS A 601 -16.56 7.36 -41.43
C LYS A 601 -17.54 6.27 -41.01
N SER A 602 -17.06 5.23 -40.33
CA SER A 602 -17.91 4.12 -39.82
C SER A 602 -18.96 4.58 -38.82
N LYS A 603 -18.68 5.58 -37.96
CA LYS A 603 -19.68 6.11 -37.02
C LYS A 603 -20.81 6.93 -37.66
N SER A 604 -20.65 7.40 -38.90
CA SER A 604 -21.68 8.20 -39.59
C SER A 604 -22.67 7.39 -40.42
N GLY A 605 -22.51 6.05 -40.50
CA GLY A 605 -23.45 5.19 -41.22
C GLY A 605 -23.33 3.74 -40.74
N HIS A 606 -24.45 3.18 -40.30
CA HIS A 606 -24.69 1.80 -39.86
C HIS A 606 -24.44 1.46 -38.38
N GLY A 607 -25.55 1.06 -37.74
CA GLY A 607 -25.53 0.25 -36.54
C GLY A 607 -24.91 -1.12 -36.81
N SER A 608 -24.33 -1.66 -35.73
CA SER A 608 -23.97 -3.05 -35.46
C SER A 608 -24.13 -4.04 -36.62
N ARG A 609 -23.01 -4.45 -37.22
CA ARG A 609 -22.82 -5.82 -37.73
C ARG A 609 -21.32 -6.16 -37.79
N GLU A 610 -20.95 -7.02 -36.85
CA GLU A 610 -19.93 -8.08 -36.96
C GLU A 610 -18.54 -7.70 -37.49
N PHE A 611 -17.62 -7.43 -36.58
CA PHE A 611 -16.19 -7.65 -36.81
C PHE A 611 -15.86 -9.13 -36.56
N ALA A 612 -16.04 -9.95 -37.59
CA ALA A 612 -15.38 -11.25 -37.68
C ALA A 612 -14.81 -11.40 -39.10
N GLN A 613 -13.49 -11.56 -39.15
CA GLN A 613 -12.69 -12.03 -40.28
C GLN A 613 -12.61 -11.09 -41.51
N ILE A 614 -11.39 -10.66 -41.84
CA ILE A 614 -10.68 -11.00 -43.08
C ILE A 614 -9.33 -10.26 -43.05
N LEU A 615 -8.28 -11.04 -42.84
CA LEU A 615 -6.91 -10.73 -43.25
C LEU A 615 -6.80 -11.10 -44.74
N PRO A 616 -6.18 -10.28 -45.58
CA PRO A 616 -5.25 -10.82 -46.59
C PRO A 616 -3.92 -10.07 -46.47
N THR A 617 -2.81 -10.73 -46.13
CA THR A 617 -1.87 -11.31 -47.10
C THR A 617 -1.70 -10.44 -48.35
N CYS A 618 -0.77 -9.49 -48.30
CA CYS A 618 -0.11 -8.98 -49.50
C CYS A 618 1.15 -9.81 -49.74
N SER A 619 1.06 -10.73 -50.69
CA SER A 619 2.16 -11.11 -51.57
C SER A 619 2.41 -9.99 -52.61
N ASP A 620 3.61 -10.01 -53.18
CA ASP A 620 4.04 -9.35 -54.43
C ASP A 620 4.52 -7.88 -54.33
N CYS A 621 5.78 -7.70 -53.91
CA CYS A 621 6.95 -7.43 -54.77
C CYS A 621 8.19 -7.11 -53.92
#